data_AF-A0A6A6DPX0-F1
#
_entry.id   AF-A0A6A6DPX0-F1
#
_cell.length_a   1.000
_cell.length_b   1.000
_cell.length_c   1.000
_cell.angle_alpha   90.00
_cell.angle_beta   90.00
_cell.angle_gamma   90.00
#
_symmetry.space_group_name_H-M   'P 1'
#
loop_
_entity.id
_entity.type
_entity.pdbx_description
1 polymer ?
#
loop_
_entity_poly.entity_id
_entity_poly.type
_entity_poly.pdbx_seq_one_letter_code
_entity_poly.pdbx_strand_id
1 'polypeptide(L)'
;APSSCLSYIITKNKSNYSNLLTSVKVNNILNYYTFTNLTKGIYINYYYFNAYNIMSCFKFSFSFIYTTFKYTNFNIIIINLGINVTILLLFVFIS
;
A
#
# COMPACT_ATOMS: atom_id res chain seq x y z
N ALA A 1 24.84 -3.03 12.20
CA ALA A 1 23.45 -3.22 12.67
C ALA A 1 22.59 -3.65 11.49
N PRO A 2 21.63 -4.59 11.65
CA PRO A 2 20.72 -4.94 10.56
C PRO A 2 19.79 -3.75 10.28
N SER A 3 19.66 -3.38 9.01
CA SER A 3 18.83 -2.27 8.51
C SER A 3 17.78 -2.74 7.52
N SER A 4 17.57 -4.06 7.43
CA SER A 4 16.61 -4.63 6.48
C SER A 4 15.18 -4.29 6.87
N CYS A 5 14.37 -4.06 5.85
CA CYS A 5 13.02 -3.54 5.95
C CYS A 5 12.02 -4.52 5.33
N LEU A 6 10.87 -4.70 5.97
CA LEU A 6 9.84 -5.63 5.50
C LEU A 6 9.20 -5.12 4.20
N SER A 7 9.51 -5.76 3.08
CA SER A 7 8.92 -5.48 1.76
C SER A 7 7.47 -5.94 1.60
N TYR A 8 6.86 -6.51 2.64
CA TYR A 8 5.47 -6.97 2.62
C TYR A 8 4.85 -6.93 4.02
N ILE A 9 3.52 -6.97 4.09
CA ILE A 9 2.76 -6.91 5.35
C ILE A 9 2.65 -8.31 5.94
N ILE A 10 2.92 -8.42 7.25
CA ILE A 10 2.62 -9.63 8.01
C ILE A 10 1.24 -9.45 8.65
N THR A 11 0.33 -10.35 8.33
CA THR A 11 -1.04 -10.35 8.86
C THR A 11 -1.18 -11.26 10.07
N LYS A 12 -2.19 -10.96 10.91
CA LYS A 12 -2.59 -11.85 12.02
C LYS A 12 -3.20 -13.16 11.50
N ASN A 13 -4.08 -13.06 10.51
CA ASN A 13 -4.81 -14.19 9.96
C ASN A 13 -4.48 -14.41 8.48
N LYS A 14 -4.17 -15.65 8.11
CA LYS A 14 -3.92 -16.05 6.71
C LYS A 14 -5.11 -15.76 5.79
N SER A 15 -6.34 -15.79 6.33
CA SER A 15 -7.56 -15.44 5.60
C SER A 15 -7.58 -14.00 5.08
N ASN A 16 -6.85 -13.08 5.72
CA ASN A 16 -6.75 -11.70 5.26
C ASN A 16 -5.99 -11.57 3.93
N TYR A 17 -5.19 -12.58 3.59
CA TYR A 17 -4.55 -12.75 2.28
C TYR A 17 -5.26 -13.77 1.39
N SER A 18 -6.19 -14.59 1.90
CA SER A 18 -6.78 -15.68 1.11
C SER A 18 -7.65 -15.18 -0.03
N ASN A 19 -8.37 -14.07 0.15
CA ASN A 19 -9.07 -13.40 -0.96
C ASN A 19 -8.12 -12.80 -2.00
N LEU A 20 -6.85 -12.57 -1.63
CA LEU A 20 -5.81 -12.10 -2.55
C LEU A 20 -5.22 -13.25 -3.40
N LEU A 21 -5.14 -14.45 -2.82
CA LEU A 21 -4.40 -15.62 -3.34
C LEU A 21 -5.32 -16.70 -3.95
N THR A 22 -6.31 -16.32 -4.76
CA THR A 22 -7.13 -17.30 -5.48
C THR A 22 -6.36 -17.86 -6.67
N SER A 23 -5.87 -19.10 -6.55
CA SER A 23 -5.32 -19.85 -7.69
C SER A 23 -6.45 -20.18 -8.65
N VAL A 24 -6.31 -19.79 -9.91
CA VAL A 24 -7.29 -20.13 -10.94
C VAL A 24 -7.03 -21.55 -11.41
N LYS A 25 -7.99 -22.43 -11.14
CA LYS A 25 -8.01 -23.77 -11.68
C LYS A 25 -8.62 -23.73 -13.09
N VAL A 26 -8.09 -24.59 -13.95
CA VAL A 26 -8.63 -24.81 -15.29
C VAL A 26 -10.07 -25.27 -15.15
N ASN A 27 -10.99 -24.57 -15.80
CA ASN A 27 -12.38 -24.99 -15.89
C ASN A 27 -12.50 -25.98 -17.05
N ASN A 28 -13.27 -27.06 -16.91
CA ASN A 28 -13.40 -28.15 -17.92
C ASN A 28 -13.85 -27.71 -19.34
N ILE A 29 -14.16 -26.43 -19.53
CA ILE A 29 -14.65 -25.83 -20.78
C ILE A 29 -13.50 -25.24 -21.62
N LEU A 30 -12.40 -24.82 -21.00
CA LEU A 30 -11.22 -24.23 -21.67
C LEU A 30 -9.95 -24.86 -21.09
N ASN A 31 -9.67 -26.10 -21.49
CA ASN A 31 -8.55 -26.90 -20.96
C ASN A 31 -7.14 -26.31 -21.25
N TYR A 32 -7.03 -25.29 -22.09
CA TYR A 32 -5.76 -24.80 -22.61
C TYR A 32 -5.29 -23.46 -22.00
N TYR A 33 -6.19 -22.66 -21.42
CA TYR A 33 -5.83 -21.32 -20.91
C TYR A 33 -6.52 -21.00 -19.59
N THR A 34 -5.72 -20.68 -18.57
CA THR A 34 -6.21 -20.09 -17.32
C THR A 34 -6.13 -18.57 -17.41
N PHE A 35 -7.27 -17.89 -17.28
CA PHE A 35 -7.32 -16.43 -17.19
C PHE A 35 -7.87 -16.01 -15.84
N THR A 36 -7.30 -14.95 -15.26
CA THR A 36 -7.70 -14.46 -13.93
C THR A 36 -8.10 -12.99 -14.04
N ASN A 37 -9.34 -12.66 -13.71
CA ASN A 37 -9.78 -11.26 -13.64
C ASN A 37 -9.14 -10.56 -12.44
N LEU A 38 -8.30 -9.56 -12.69
CA LEU A 38 -7.70 -8.72 -11.66
C LEU A 38 -8.68 -7.62 -11.23
N THR A 39 -9.75 -7.99 -10.52
CA THR A 39 -10.81 -7.07 -10.05
C THR A 39 -10.36 -6.07 -8.99
N LYS A 40 -9.14 -6.23 -8.47
CA LYS A 40 -8.58 -5.47 -7.34
C LYS A 40 -7.96 -4.13 -7.76
N GLY A 41 -7.69 -3.93 -9.05
CA GLY A 41 -6.99 -2.72 -9.52
C GLY A 41 -5.70 -2.48 -8.74
N ILE A 42 -5.56 -1.29 -8.14
CA ILE A 42 -4.36 -0.83 -7.40
C ILE A 42 -4.31 -1.38 -5.96
N TYR A 43 -5.38 -2.01 -5.46
CA TYR A 43 -5.47 -2.50 -4.08
C TYR A 43 -4.68 -3.81 -3.89
N ILE A 44 -3.35 -3.68 -3.88
CA ILE A 44 -2.39 -4.75 -3.67
C ILE A 44 -1.57 -4.42 -2.43
N ASN A 45 -1.26 -5.43 -1.60
CA ASN A 45 -0.45 -5.29 -0.39
C ASN A 45 -0.96 -4.14 0.52
N TYR A 46 -0.11 -3.18 0.86
CA TYR A 46 -0.43 -2.08 1.78
C TYR A 46 -1.68 -1.29 1.37
N TYR A 47 -1.90 -1.07 0.08
CA TYR A 47 -3.09 -0.35 -0.38
C TYR A 47 -4.38 -1.10 -0.03
N TYR A 48 -4.37 -2.43 -0.08
CA TYR A 48 -5.52 -3.25 0.35
C TYR A 48 -5.73 -3.15 1.86
N PHE A 49 -4.69 -3.33 2.67
CA PHE A 49 -4.82 -3.25 4.13
C PHE A 49 -5.29 -1.88 4.60
N ASN A 50 -4.84 -0.82 3.95
CA ASN A 50 -5.26 0.56 4.24
C ASN A 50 -6.70 0.82 3.79
N ALA A 51 -7.09 0.39 2.58
CA ALA A 51 -8.44 0.63 2.07
C ALA A 51 -9.54 -0.11 2.84
N TYR A 52 -9.23 -1.29 3.37
CA TYR A 52 -10.19 -2.14 4.08
C TYR A 52 -10.02 -2.10 5.62
N ASN A 53 -9.20 -1.18 6.15
CA ASN A 53 -8.92 -1.04 7.59
C ASN A 53 -8.54 -2.36 8.30
N ILE A 54 -7.76 -3.21 7.62
CA ILE A 54 -7.40 -4.53 8.15
C ILE A 54 -6.17 -4.42 9.05
N MET A 55 -6.31 -4.87 10.30
CA MET A 55 -5.23 -4.86 11.29
C MET A 55 -4.08 -5.80 10.90
N SER A 56 -2.88 -5.24 10.75
CA SER A 56 -1.63 -5.98 10.48
C SER A 56 -0.83 -6.24 11.76
N CYS A 57 -0.02 -7.32 11.79
CA CYS A 57 0.97 -7.54 12.85
C CYS A 57 2.15 -6.59 12.67
N PHE A 58 2.68 -6.55 11.44
CA PHE A 58 3.75 -5.67 11.03
C PHE A 58 3.35 -4.96 9.74
N LYS A 59 3.48 -3.63 9.76
CA LYS A 59 3.17 -2.79 8.61
C LYS A 59 4.24 -2.95 7.53
N PHE A 60 3.90 -2.53 6.31
CA PHE A 60 4.87 -2.41 5.23
C PHE A 60 5.99 -1.44 5.64
N SER A 61 7.21 -1.77 5.26
CA SER A 61 8.41 -1.03 5.63
C SER A 61 8.68 -0.94 7.14
N PHE A 62 8.30 -1.96 7.90
CA PHE A 62 8.64 -2.03 9.32
C PHE A 62 10.03 -2.65 9.53
N SER A 63 10.81 -2.08 10.45
CA SER A 63 12.15 -2.53 10.82
C SER A 63 12.40 -2.28 12.30
N PHE A 64 13.17 -3.17 12.93
CA PHE A 64 13.79 -2.92 14.23
C PHE A 64 15.27 -2.59 14.05
N ILE A 65 15.73 -1.55 14.74
CA ILE A 65 17.13 -1.17 14.83
C ILE A 65 17.46 -1.05 16.32
N TYR A 66 18.71 -1.33 16.71
CA TYR A 66 19.17 -1.29 18.10
C TYR A 66 19.20 0.13 18.71
N THR A 67 18.89 1.16 17.92
CA THR A 67 18.81 2.56 18.34
C THR A 67 17.49 3.18 17.88
N THR A 68 17.04 4.22 18.59
CA THR A 68 15.79 4.92 18.28
C THR A 68 16.04 6.15 17.43
N PHE A 69 15.26 6.34 16.37
CA PHE A 69 15.30 7.53 15.52
C PHE A 69 14.06 8.39 15.75
N LYS A 70 14.25 9.72 15.75
CA LYS A 70 13.17 10.70 15.80
C LYS A 70 13.23 11.57 14.56
N TYR A 71 12.14 11.61 13.80
CA TYR A 71 12.00 12.52 12.67
C TYR A 71 11.55 13.88 13.20
N THR A 72 12.23 14.96 12.78
CA THR A 72 11.92 16.35 13.13
C THR A 72 12.07 17.25 11.91
N ASN A 73 11.43 18.43 11.94
CA ASN A 73 11.51 19.46 10.89
C ASN A 73 11.00 18.98 9.53
N PHE A 74 9.68 18.75 9.44
CA PHE A 74 9.02 18.46 8.17
C PHE A 74 8.80 19.76 7.40
N ASN A 75 9.56 19.94 6.31
CA ASN A 75 9.45 21.10 5.43
C ASN A 75 8.81 20.69 4.10
N ILE A 76 7.74 21.38 3.72
CA ILE A 76 7.12 21.25 2.40
C ILE A 76 7.51 22.48 1.59
N ILE A 77 8.04 22.28 0.38
CA ILE A 77 8.37 23.36 -0.54
C ILE A 77 7.37 23.28 -1.70
N ILE A 78 6.59 24.35 -1.88
CA ILE A 78 5.69 24.49 -3.03
C ILE A 78 6.51 25.10 -4.16
N ILE A 79 6.65 24.35 -5.25
CA ILE A 79 7.36 24.82 -6.44
C ILE A 79 6.29 25.32 -7.41
N ASN A 80 6.31 26.62 -7.73
CA ASN A 80 5.37 27.20 -8.67
C ASN A 80 5.76 26.82 -10.11
N LEU A 81 4.98 25.94 -10.75
CA LEU A 81 5.24 25.45 -12.11
C LEU A 81 4.76 26.42 -13.21
N GLY A 82 4.32 27.64 -12.86
CA GLY A 82 3.92 28.67 -13.83
C GLY A 82 2.45 28.68 -14.21
N ILE A 83 1.55 28.26 -13.32
CA ILE A 83 0.08 28.37 -13.49
C ILE A 83 -0.43 29.23 -12.34
N ASN A 84 -1.31 30.20 -12.60
CA ASN A 84 -1.85 31.15 -11.60
C ASN A 84 -2.28 30.42 -10.29
N VAL A 85 -1.38 30.41 -9.30
CA VAL A 85 -1.45 29.58 -8.07
C VAL A 85 -2.54 30.01 -7.11
N THR A 86 -3.18 31.16 -7.36
CA THR A 86 -4.15 31.78 -6.47
C THR A 86 -5.41 30.92 -6.22
N ILE A 87 -5.80 30.06 -7.17
CA ILE A 87 -6.98 29.19 -7.03
C ILE A 87 -6.68 27.85 -6.34
N LEU A 88 -5.47 27.31 -6.46
CA LEU A 88 -5.13 25.99 -5.88
C LEU A 88 -4.87 26.07 -4.37
N LEU A 89 -4.27 27.18 -3.91
CA LEU A 89 -3.88 27.32 -2.50
C LEU A 89 -5.09 27.39 -1.56
N LEU A 90 -6.20 28.00 -2.01
CA LEU A 90 -7.42 28.13 -1.20
C LEU A 90 -8.06 26.77 -0.87
N PHE A 91 -7.91 25.78 -1.74
CA PHE A 91 -8.52 24.46 -1.54
C PHE A 91 -7.75 23.58 -0.55
N VAL A 92 -6.43 23.81 -0.38
CA VAL A 92 -5.56 23.01 0.49
C VAL A 92 -5.55 23.51 1.94
N PHE A 93 -5.82 24.81 2.17
CA PHE A 93 -5.81 25.40 3.52
C PHE A 93 -7.19 25.49 4.19
N ILE A 94 -8.29 25.10 3.51
CA ILE A 94 -9.66 25.14 4.07
C ILE A 94 -10.20 23.77 4.55
N SER A 95 -9.48 22.65 4.36
CA SER A 95 -9.86 21.33 4.90
C SER A 95 -8.98 20.91 6.06
#